data_AF-A0A6I9HNZ0-F1
#
_entry.id   AF-A0A6I9HNZ0-F1
#
_cell.length_a   1.000
_cell.length_b   1.000
_cell.length_c   1.000
_cell.angle_alpha   90.00
_cell.angle_beta   90.00
_cell.angle_gamma   90.00
#
_symmetry.space_group_name_H-M   'P 1'
#
loop_
_entity.id
_entity.type
_entity.pdbx_description
1 polymer ?
#
loop_
_entity_poly.entity_id
_entity_poly.type
_entity_poly.pdbx_seq_one_letter_code
_entity_poly.pdbx_strand_id
1 'polypeptide(L)'
;MKCKHFAYGFAEEVRRLNFGAVTPGYDFMKTLREGIESILPSDVHEIAENRLYVSVTNSKSGENHLVSNFASREDVIKVLLASSFIPVYAGIKPVEFKGQKWIDGGLTNGLPILPVGRTVTISPFSGRLDICPQDKGRVDLYVKLAKQDMMLSLANLVRLNQALFPPDQEKMESLYQNGFDDAVRFLLKENWFE
;
A
#
# COMPACT_ATOMS: atom_id res chain seq x y z
N MET A 1 -16.04 -5.67 -3.11
CA MET A 1 -17.02 -4.99 -2.23
C MET A 1 -16.51 -4.85 -0.79
N LYS A 2 -16.20 -5.95 -0.07
CA LYS A 2 -15.76 -5.90 1.35
C LYS A 2 -14.55 -4.99 1.62
N CYS A 3 -13.46 -5.12 0.85
CA CYS A 3 -12.25 -4.30 1.04
C CYS A 3 -12.50 -2.79 0.86
N LYS A 4 -13.32 -2.41 -0.13
CA LYS A 4 -13.67 -1.01 -0.39
C LYS A 4 -14.43 -0.41 0.78
N HIS A 5 -15.44 -1.12 1.28
CA HIS A 5 -16.23 -0.66 2.43
C HIS A 5 -15.38 -0.55 3.70
N PHE A 6 -14.50 -1.53 3.95
CA PHE A 6 -13.56 -1.46 5.05
C PHE A 6 -12.63 -0.23 4.92
N ALA A 7 -12.02 -0.02 3.75
CA ALA A 7 -11.11 1.11 3.53
C ALA A 7 -11.80 2.46 3.75
N TYR A 8 -13.05 2.63 3.29
CA TYR A 8 -13.81 3.86 3.49
C TYR A 8 -14.19 4.07 4.96
N GLY A 9 -14.67 3.03 5.64
CA GLY A 9 -15.02 3.10 7.06
C GLY A 9 -13.79 3.38 7.94
N PHE A 10 -12.67 2.72 7.65
CA PHE A 10 -11.41 2.94 8.36
C PHE A 10 -10.88 4.36 8.17
N ALA A 11 -10.94 4.88 6.94
CA ALA A 11 -10.60 6.26 6.66
C ALA A 11 -11.52 7.25 7.38
N GLU A 12 -12.83 6.98 7.43
CA GLU A 12 -13.79 7.80 8.18
C GLU A 12 -13.49 7.82 9.68
N GLU A 13 -13.21 6.66 10.27
CA GLU A 13 -12.81 6.53 11.66
C GLU A 13 -11.57 7.38 11.96
N VAL A 14 -10.53 7.26 11.13
CA VAL A 14 -9.29 8.05 11.26
C VAL A 14 -9.57 9.54 11.13
N ARG A 15 -10.40 9.98 10.17
CA ARG A 15 -10.75 11.41 10.00
C ARG A 15 -11.49 12.01 11.19
N ARG A 16 -12.24 11.21 11.96
CA ARG A 16 -12.97 11.68 13.15
C ARG A 16 -12.05 11.93 14.35
N LEU A 17 -10.79 11.49 14.29
CA LEU A 17 -9.82 11.68 15.36
C LEU A 17 -9.12 13.04 15.22
N ASN A 18 -8.91 13.74 16.35
CA ASN A 18 -8.33 15.09 16.37
C ASN A 18 -6.96 15.21 15.70
N PHE A 19 -6.16 14.13 15.69
CA PHE A 19 -4.84 14.09 15.05
C PHE A 19 -4.74 12.91 14.06
N GLY A 20 -5.85 12.41 13.53
CA GLY A 20 -5.85 11.24 12.66
C GLY A 20 -5.25 10.00 13.34
N ALA A 21 -4.49 9.20 12.59
CA ALA A 21 -3.91 7.95 13.08
C ALA A 21 -2.91 8.13 14.24
N VAL A 22 -2.33 9.32 14.40
CA VAL A 22 -1.38 9.63 15.49
C VAL A 22 -2.07 10.12 16.77
N THR A 23 -3.40 10.05 16.83
CA THR A 23 -4.17 10.43 18.02
C THR A 23 -3.79 9.56 19.22
N PRO A 24 -3.40 10.14 20.38
CA PRO A 24 -3.03 9.35 21.55
C PRO A 24 -4.13 8.38 21.99
N GLY A 25 -3.75 7.12 22.20
CA GLY A 25 -4.67 6.04 22.61
C GLY A 25 -5.42 5.37 21.46
N TYR A 26 -5.32 5.87 20.23
CA TYR A 26 -5.82 5.17 19.05
C TYR A 26 -4.87 4.05 18.65
N ASP A 27 -5.42 2.87 18.32
CA ASP A 27 -4.64 1.72 17.86
C ASP A 27 -4.98 1.42 16.40
N PHE A 28 -4.31 2.15 15.50
CA PHE A 28 -4.44 1.99 14.04
C PHE A 28 -4.22 0.55 13.60
N MET A 29 -3.23 -0.12 14.18
CA MET A 29 -2.86 -1.49 13.79
C MET A 29 -3.87 -2.52 14.27
N LYS A 30 -4.54 -2.30 15.41
CA LYS A 30 -5.64 -3.14 15.85
C LYS A 30 -6.84 -3.06 14.89
N THR A 31 -7.30 -1.85 14.55
CA THR A 31 -8.42 -1.71 13.60
C THR A 31 -8.08 -2.30 12.23
N LEU A 32 -6.83 -2.10 11.75
CA LEU A 32 -6.35 -2.71 10.51
C LEU A 32 -6.37 -4.25 10.60
N ARG A 33 -5.91 -4.82 11.71
CA ARG A 33 -5.90 -6.27 11.94
C ARG A 33 -7.31 -6.85 11.90
N GLU A 34 -8.25 -6.26 12.62
CA GLU A 34 -9.66 -6.69 12.65
C GLU A 34 -10.27 -6.68 11.24
N GLY A 35 -9.95 -5.64 10.44
CA GLY A 35 -10.33 -5.56 9.03
C GLY A 35 -9.79 -6.70 8.19
N ILE A 36 -8.47 -6.93 8.24
CA ILE A 36 -7.80 -8.03 7.52
C ILE A 36 -8.39 -9.37 7.93
N GLU A 37 -8.57 -9.61 9.22
CA GLU A 37 -9.17 -10.83 9.77
C GLU A 37 -10.62 -11.04 9.33
N SER A 38 -11.39 -9.97 9.10
CA SER A 38 -12.77 -10.08 8.61
C SER A 38 -12.88 -10.38 7.11
N ILE A 39 -11.84 -10.00 6.34
CA ILE A 39 -11.85 -10.07 4.87
C ILE A 39 -11.20 -11.38 4.39
N LEU A 40 -10.05 -11.75 4.96
CA LEU A 40 -9.26 -12.87 4.45
C LEU A 40 -9.86 -14.22 4.87
N PRO A 41 -9.93 -15.20 3.96
CA PRO A 41 -10.42 -16.54 4.26
C PRO A 41 -9.47 -17.30 5.21
N SER A 42 -9.92 -18.44 5.73
CA SER A 42 -9.14 -19.26 6.68
C SER A 42 -7.89 -19.90 6.04
N ASP A 43 -7.97 -20.22 4.75
CA ASP A 43 -6.97 -20.90 3.92
C ASP A 43 -6.08 -19.93 3.11
N VAL A 44 -6.13 -18.62 3.41
CA VAL A 44 -5.40 -17.59 2.64
C VAL A 44 -3.90 -17.87 2.47
N HIS A 45 -3.27 -18.53 3.44
CA HIS A 45 -1.86 -18.90 3.40
C HIS A 45 -1.55 -19.93 2.31
N GLU A 46 -2.46 -20.85 2.03
CA GLU A 46 -2.35 -21.81 0.93
C GLU A 46 -2.59 -21.13 -0.43
N ILE A 47 -3.58 -20.23 -0.49
CA ILE A 47 -3.91 -19.48 -1.71
C ILE A 47 -2.77 -18.53 -2.12
N ALA A 48 -2.12 -17.91 -1.14
CA ALA A 48 -1.07 -16.92 -1.31
C ALA A 48 0.32 -17.53 -1.61
N GLU A 49 0.52 -18.81 -1.29
CA GLU A 49 1.79 -19.51 -1.43
C GLU A 49 2.36 -19.35 -2.85
N ASN A 50 3.54 -18.74 -2.96
CA ASN A 50 4.25 -18.43 -4.22
C ASN A 50 3.47 -17.57 -5.23
N ARG A 51 2.34 -16.99 -4.82
CA ARG A 51 1.48 -16.11 -5.64
C ARG A 51 1.42 -14.68 -5.11
N LEU A 52 1.67 -14.50 -3.81
CA LEU A 52 1.77 -13.20 -3.15
C LEU A 52 3.21 -12.98 -2.69
N TYR A 53 3.75 -11.78 -2.95
CA TYR A 53 5.05 -11.35 -2.46
C TYR A 53 4.84 -10.04 -1.71
N VAL A 54 5.10 -10.04 -0.40
CA VAL A 54 4.89 -8.87 0.46
C VAL A 54 6.25 -8.27 0.83
N SER A 55 6.41 -6.98 0.52
CA SER A 55 7.61 -6.22 0.85
C SER A 55 7.58 -5.79 2.31
N VAL A 56 8.64 -6.09 3.06
CA VAL A 56 8.82 -5.64 4.44
C VAL A 56 10.25 -5.13 4.64
N THR A 57 10.40 -4.14 5.51
CA THR A 57 11.71 -3.58 5.88
C THR A 57 12.09 -4.09 7.27
N ASN A 58 13.28 -4.66 7.43
CA ASN A 58 13.80 -5.03 8.74
C ASN A 58 14.06 -3.75 9.55
N SER A 59 13.45 -3.63 10.73
CA SER A 59 13.49 -2.39 11.49
C SER A 59 14.87 -2.05 12.07
N LYS A 60 15.79 -3.04 12.13
CA LYS A 60 17.12 -2.88 12.70
C LYS A 60 18.18 -2.72 11.61
N SER A 61 18.18 -3.58 10.59
CA SER A 61 19.18 -3.50 9.50
C SER A 61 18.79 -2.52 8.40
N GLY A 62 17.50 -2.18 8.28
CA GLY A 62 16.98 -1.38 7.15
C GLY A 62 16.92 -2.16 5.84
N GLU A 63 17.19 -3.47 5.85
CA GLU A 63 17.16 -4.30 4.65
C GLU A 63 15.73 -4.66 4.25
N ASN A 64 15.50 -4.72 2.94
CA ASN A 64 14.21 -5.13 2.38
C ASN A 64 14.14 -6.65 2.18
N HIS A 65 12.99 -7.23 2.49
CA HIS A 65 12.69 -8.64 2.22
C HIS A 65 11.34 -8.78 1.53
N LEU A 66 11.27 -9.70 0.57
CA LEU A 66 10.01 -10.14 -0.04
C LEU A 66 9.61 -11.49 0.58
N VAL A 67 8.50 -11.50 1.31
CA VAL A 67 7.95 -12.71 1.93
C VAL A 67 6.86 -13.27 1.03
N SER A 68 6.98 -14.54 0.63
CA SER A 68 6.03 -15.21 -0.26
C SER A 68 5.59 -16.61 0.17
N ASN A 69 6.08 -17.08 1.31
CA ASN A 69 5.72 -18.37 1.89
C ASN A 69 5.17 -18.15 3.30
N PHE A 70 4.01 -18.74 3.56
CA PHE A 70 3.23 -18.53 4.78
C PHE A 70 2.83 -19.88 5.38
N ALA A 71 3.26 -20.16 6.62
CA ALA A 71 2.93 -21.43 7.27
C ALA A 71 1.50 -21.46 7.84
N SER A 72 0.86 -20.29 7.98
CA SER A 72 -0.48 -20.17 8.53
C SER A 72 -1.14 -18.87 8.08
N ARG A 73 -2.47 -18.77 8.26
CA ARG A 73 -3.21 -17.51 8.09
C ARG A 73 -2.65 -16.38 8.94
N GLU A 74 -2.20 -16.69 10.15
CA GLU A 74 -1.60 -15.70 11.05
C GLU A 74 -0.30 -15.13 10.50
N ASP A 75 0.50 -15.95 9.81
CA ASP A 75 1.72 -15.47 9.14
C ASP A 75 1.38 -14.43 8.06
N VAL A 76 0.35 -14.70 7.24
CA VAL A 76 -0.12 -13.74 6.22
C VAL A 76 -0.55 -12.44 6.88
N ILE A 77 -1.37 -12.51 7.93
CA ILE A 77 -1.87 -11.33 8.65
C ILE A 77 -0.71 -10.51 9.24
N LYS A 78 0.23 -11.15 9.95
CA LYS A 78 1.39 -10.47 10.53
C LYS A 78 2.26 -9.79 9.47
N VAL A 79 2.50 -10.45 8.34
CA VAL A 79 3.32 -9.91 7.26
C VAL A 79 2.62 -8.72 6.58
N LEU A 80 1.30 -8.77 6.38
CA LEU A 80 0.52 -7.63 5.88
C LEU A 80 0.55 -6.45 6.86
N LEU A 81 0.36 -6.71 8.16
CA LEU A 81 0.47 -5.69 9.20
C LEU A 81 1.87 -5.06 9.23
N ALA A 82 2.93 -5.87 9.12
CA ALA A 82 4.30 -5.38 9.04
C ALA A 82 4.49 -4.48 7.82
N SER A 83 4.01 -4.91 6.65
CA SER A 83 4.11 -4.17 5.39
C SER A 83 3.34 -2.84 5.38
N SER A 84 2.38 -2.65 6.30
CA SER A 84 1.61 -1.42 6.45
C SER A 84 2.00 -0.61 7.70
N PHE A 85 3.03 -1.05 8.44
CA PHE A 85 3.47 -0.37 9.65
C PHE A 85 4.42 0.79 9.32
N ILE A 86 3.86 1.97 9.06
CA ILE A 86 4.65 3.20 8.91
C ILE A 86 5.07 3.67 10.31
N PRO A 87 6.37 3.71 10.65
CA PRO A 87 6.83 4.11 11.98
C PRO A 87 6.31 5.49 12.38
N VAL A 88 6.00 5.67 13.66
CA VAL A 88 5.42 6.89 14.26
C VAL A 88 3.97 7.16 13.82
N TYR A 89 3.62 6.89 12.57
CA TYR A 89 2.26 7.04 12.06
C TYR A 89 1.32 5.92 12.54
N ALA A 90 1.69 4.67 12.29
CA ALA A 90 0.92 3.49 12.66
C ALA A 90 1.18 3.02 14.10
N GLY A 91 2.25 3.50 14.73
CA GLY A 91 2.63 3.17 16.10
C GLY A 91 4.13 3.24 16.34
N ILE A 92 4.55 2.84 17.55
CA ILE A 92 5.96 2.89 17.99
C ILE A 92 6.62 1.50 17.96
N LYS A 93 5.86 0.43 18.16
CA LYS A 93 6.39 -0.93 18.26
C LYS A 93 6.24 -1.65 16.90
N PRO A 94 7.34 -1.95 16.19
CA PRO A 94 7.29 -2.72 14.94
C PRO A 94 6.65 -4.09 15.13
N VAL A 95 6.18 -4.68 14.04
CA VAL A 95 5.54 -6.00 14.05
C VAL A 95 6.62 -7.09 14.17
N GLU A 96 6.42 -8.02 15.11
CA GLU A 96 7.30 -9.18 15.26
C GLU A 96 6.84 -10.34 14.39
N PHE A 97 7.73 -10.83 13.54
CA PHE A 97 7.52 -11.99 12.69
C PHE A 97 8.82 -12.81 12.58
N LYS A 98 8.73 -14.11 12.90
CA LYS A 98 9.85 -15.07 12.92
C LYS A 98 11.08 -14.56 13.70
N GLY A 99 10.84 -14.01 14.90
CA GLY A 99 11.89 -13.53 15.81
C GLY A 99 12.57 -12.22 15.37
N GLN A 100 12.07 -11.57 14.33
CA GLN A 100 12.58 -10.30 13.81
C GLN A 100 11.47 -9.24 13.80
N LYS A 101 11.89 -7.97 13.74
CA LYS A 101 11.00 -6.81 13.78
C LYS A 101 10.94 -6.15 12.41
N TRP A 102 9.72 -5.89 11.96
CA TRP A 102 9.44 -5.48 10.59
C TRP A 102 8.54 -4.24 10.55
N ILE A 103 8.79 -3.39 9.57
CA ILE A 103 8.04 -2.16 9.27
C ILE A 103 7.72 -2.11 7.78
N ASP A 104 7.01 -1.06 7.37
CA ASP A 104 6.51 -0.86 6.02
C ASP A 104 7.60 -1.08 4.95
N GLY A 105 7.30 -1.97 4.00
CA GLY A 105 8.20 -2.31 2.90
C GLY A 105 8.34 -1.21 1.87
N GLY A 106 7.34 -0.35 1.74
CA GLY A 106 7.34 0.84 0.89
C GLY A 106 8.35 1.90 1.29
N LEU A 107 8.99 1.78 2.46
CA LEU A 107 10.13 2.62 2.84
C LEU A 107 11.42 2.25 2.09
N THR A 108 11.54 1.00 1.62
CA THR A 108 12.76 0.50 0.97
C THR A 108 12.52 -0.07 -0.43
N ASN A 109 11.34 -0.64 -0.68
CA ASN A 109 10.93 -1.24 -1.93
C ASN A 109 9.39 -1.20 -2.07
N GLY A 110 8.86 -0.07 -2.53
CA GLY A 110 7.43 0.16 -2.75
C GLY A 110 6.89 -0.40 -4.07
N LEU A 111 7.78 -0.77 -5.01
CA LEU A 111 7.42 -1.42 -6.28
C LEU A 111 8.36 -2.60 -6.55
N PRO A 112 8.13 -3.74 -5.88
CA PRO A 112 8.90 -4.94 -6.18
C PRO A 112 8.66 -5.39 -7.61
N ILE A 113 9.74 -5.53 -8.38
CA ILE A 113 9.73 -6.15 -9.71
C ILE A 113 10.17 -7.59 -9.56
N LEU A 114 9.33 -8.52 -10.00
CA LEU A 114 9.64 -9.95 -9.93
C LEU A 114 10.62 -10.34 -11.05
N PRO A 115 11.55 -11.27 -10.81
CA PRO A 115 12.58 -11.63 -11.78
C PRO A 115 12.05 -12.40 -13.00
N VAL A 116 10.81 -12.90 -12.92
CA VAL A 116 10.21 -13.75 -13.96
C VAL A 116 8.94 -13.09 -14.50
N GLY A 117 8.83 -13.04 -15.83
CA GLY A 117 7.66 -12.53 -16.54
C GLY A 117 7.62 -11.00 -16.63
N ARG A 118 6.55 -10.48 -17.24
CA ARG A 118 6.27 -9.04 -17.28
C ARG A 118 5.59 -8.63 -15.97
N THR A 119 6.25 -7.77 -15.20
CA THR A 119 5.61 -7.12 -14.05
C THR A 119 4.85 -5.88 -14.53
N VAL A 120 3.55 -5.82 -14.27
CA VAL A 120 2.74 -4.61 -14.47
C VAL A 120 2.73 -3.82 -13.16
N THR A 121 3.16 -2.57 -13.22
CA THR A 121 3.32 -1.70 -12.04
C THR A 121 2.13 -0.78 -11.85
N ILE A 122 1.69 -0.62 -10.59
CA ILE A 122 0.54 0.22 -10.22
C ILE A 122 0.98 1.20 -9.13
N SER A 123 0.66 2.47 -9.28
CA SER A 123 0.94 3.47 -8.25
C SER A 123 -0.13 4.54 -8.16
N PRO A 124 -0.48 5.00 -6.95
CA PRO A 124 -1.34 6.17 -6.78
C PRO A 124 -0.63 7.48 -7.15
N PHE A 125 0.69 7.46 -7.41
CA PHE A 125 1.47 8.63 -7.76
C PHE A 125 1.81 8.68 -9.24
N SER A 126 1.73 9.87 -9.85
CA SER A 126 2.19 10.10 -11.21
C SER A 126 3.69 9.82 -11.33
N GLY A 127 4.12 9.10 -12.36
CA GLY A 127 5.50 8.66 -12.52
C GLY A 127 5.72 7.84 -13.80
N ARG A 128 6.84 7.13 -13.84
CA ARG A 128 7.20 6.24 -14.98
C ARG A 128 6.74 4.81 -14.71
N LEU A 129 5.43 4.62 -14.61
CA LEU A 129 4.79 3.36 -14.21
C LEU A 129 3.69 2.99 -15.20
N ASP A 130 3.29 1.72 -15.22
CA ASP A 130 2.33 1.21 -16.20
C ASP A 130 0.92 1.78 -15.96
N ILE A 131 0.46 1.73 -14.71
CA ILE A 131 -0.86 2.21 -14.27
C ILE A 131 -0.65 3.25 -13.16
N CYS A 132 -0.79 4.52 -13.51
CA CYS A 132 -0.71 5.64 -12.57
C CYS A 132 -1.37 6.91 -13.14
N PRO A 133 -1.64 7.92 -12.29
CA PRO A 133 -2.19 9.19 -12.75
C PRO A 133 -1.31 9.86 -13.80
N GLN A 134 -1.93 10.42 -14.85
CA GLN A 134 -1.23 11.15 -15.92
C GLN A 134 -1.33 12.67 -15.68
N ASP A 135 -0.52 13.16 -14.74
CA ASP A 135 -0.42 14.59 -14.50
C ASP A 135 0.29 15.28 -15.67
N LYS A 136 -0.31 16.33 -16.24
CA LYS A 136 0.34 17.16 -17.26
C LYS A 136 1.32 18.14 -16.59
N GLY A 137 2.56 17.70 -16.39
CA GLY A 137 3.65 18.57 -15.94
C GLY A 137 4.08 19.56 -17.03
N ARG A 138 4.57 20.74 -16.62
CA ARG A 138 5.34 21.64 -17.52
C ARG A 138 6.82 21.25 -17.61
N VAL A 139 7.31 20.43 -16.66
CA VAL A 139 8.71 20.00 -16.52
C VAL A 139 8.74 18.54 -16.06
N ASP A 140 9.48 17.69 -16.78
CA ASP A 140 9.59 16.25 -16.53
C ASP A 140 10.72 15.94 -15.53
N LEU A 141 10.56 16.34 -14.25
CA LEU A 141 11.51 16.02 -13.18
C LEU A 141 11.01 14.82 -12.35
N TYR A 142 11.87 13.83 -12.14
CA TYR A 142 11.57 12.60 -11.40
C TYR A 142 12.55 12.39 -10.25
N VAL A 143 12.04 11.83 -9.15
CA VAL A 143 12.83 11.43 -7.97
C VAL A 143 12.60 9.95 -7.71
N LYS A 144 13.68 9.22 -7.45
CA LYS A 144 13.62 7.80 -7.08
C LYS A 144 13.42 7.68 -5.57
N LEU A 145 12.23 7.28 -5.15
CA LEU A 145 11.90 7.03 -3.74
C LEU A 145 11.49 5.57 -3.56
N ALA A 146 12.15 4.84 -2.67
CA ALA A 146 11.85 3.41 -2.40
C ALA A 146 11.70 2.54 -3.65
N LYS A 147 12.59 2.75 -4.64
CA LYS A 147 12.61 2.11 -5.97
C LYS A 147 11.46 2.51 -6.92
N GLN A 148 10.68 3.54 -6.61
CA GLN A 148 9.67 4.11 -7.50
C GLN A 148 10.19 5.41 -8.12
N ASP A 149 10.04 5.58 -9.45
CA ASP A 149 10.32 6.83 -10.14
C ASP A 149 9.08 7.74 -10.11
N MET A 150 9.00 8.58 -9.07
CA MET A 150 7.88 9.50 -8.84
C MET A 150 8.14 10.86 -9.47
N MET A 151 7.14 11.43 -10.14
CA MET A 151 7.23 12.79 -10.66
C MET A 151 7.24 13.81 -9.51
N LEU A 152 8.16 14.78 -9.55
CA LEU A 152 8.14 15.88 -8.60
C LEU A 152 7.07 16.89 -9.03
N SER A 153 5.90 16.82 -8.41
CA SER A 153 4.77 17.69 -8.72
C SER A 153 3.97 18.05 -7.47
N LEU A 154 3.31 19.20 -7.49
CA LEU A 154 2.39 19.60 -6.42
C LEU A 154 1.26 18.57 -6.26
N ALA A 155 0.81 17.98 -7.37
CA ALA A 155 -0.19 16.93 -7.36
C ALA A 155 0.30 15.68 -6.59
N ASN A 156 1.54 15.24 -6.80
CA ASN A 156 2.09 14.11 -6.05
C ASN A 156 2.35 14.43 -4.57
N LEU A 157 2.71 15.67 -4.23
CA LEU A 157 2.79 16.11 -2.82
C LEU A 157 1.42 16.06 -2.14
N VAL A 158 0.37 16.51 -2.84
CA VAL A 158 -1.02 16.38 -2.36
C VAL A 158 -1.40 14.92 -2.19
N ARG A 159 -1.09 14.04 -3.15
CA ARG A 159 -1.35 12.60 -3.03
C ARG A 159 -0.58 11.94 -1.88
N LEU A 160 0.66 12.38 -1.63
CA LEU A 160 1.46 11.87 -0.52
C LEU A 160 0.83 12.24 0.82
N ASN A 161 0.38 13.49 0.94
CA ASN A 161 -0.39 13.91 2.10
C ASN A 161 -1.69 13.09 2.23
N GLN A 162 -2.43 12.87 1.15
CA GLN A 162 -3.68 12.08 1.15
C GLN A 162 -3.47 10.60 1.48
N ALA A 163 -2.29 10.04 1.17
CA ALA A 163 -1.94 8.66 1.52
C ALA A 163 -1.72 8.50 3.03
N LEU A 164 -1.21 9.53 3.71
CA LEU A 164 -1.05 9.55 5.18
C LEU A 164 -2.29 10.09 5.90
N PHE A 165 -3.02 11.00 5.30
CA PHE A 165 -4.18 11.65 5.89
C PHE A 165 -5.35 11.47 4.92
N PRO A 166 -6.20 10.46 5.14
CA PRO A 166 -7.23 10.11 4.16
C PRO A 166 -8.13 11.32 3.90
N PRO A 167 -8.38 11.68 2.62
CA PRO A 167 -9.26 12.79 2.28
C PRO A 167 -10.72 12.42 2.53
N ASP A 168 -11.66 13.34 2.29
CA ASP A 168 -13.09 13.06 2.42
C ASP A 168 -13.59 11.93 1.49
N GLN A 169 -14.81 11.47 1.74
CA GLN A 169 -15.42 10.35 1.03
C GLN A 169 -15.52 10.58 -0.48
N GLU A 170 -15.93 11.78 -0.90
CA GLU A 170 -16.06 12.13 -2.32
C GLU A 170 -14.70 12.06 -3.02
N LYS A 171 -13.65 12.58 -2.36
CA LYS A 171 -12.30 12.52 -2.90
C LYS A 171 -11.77 11.09 -2.95
N MET A 172 -12.05 10.26 -1.94
CA MET A 172 -11.69 8.84 -1.97
C MET A 172 -12.37 8.10 -3.12
N GLU A 173 -13.64 8.38 -3.39
CA GLU A 173 -14.38 7.80 -4.52
C GLU A 173 -13.82 8.26 -5.87
N SER A 174 -13.44 9.54 -5.98
CA SER A 174 -12.73 10.06 -7.15
C SER A 174 -11.39 9.35 -7.36
N LEU A 175 -10.59 9.14 -6.30
CA LEU A 175 -9.32 8.41 -6.40
C LEU A 175 -9.52 6.96 -6.85
N TYR A 176 -10.56 6.29 -6.34
CA TYR A 176 -10.93 4.95 -6.75
C TYR A 176 -11.30 4.89 -8.25
N GLN A 177 -12.13 5.81 -8.72
CA GLN A 177 -12.52 5.89 -10.13
C GLN A 177 -11.32 6.21 -11.03
N ASN A 178 -10.45 7.14 -10.62
CA ASN A 178 -9.25 7.47 -11.38
C ASN A 178 -8.33 6.25 -11.54
N GLY A 179 -8.15 5.45 -10.48
CA GLY A 179 -7.36 4.21 -10.56
C GLY A 179 -7.96 3.17 -11.51
N PHE A 180 -9.30 3.08 -11.56
CA PHE A 180 -10.00 2.26 -12.54
C PHE A 180 -9.75 2.76 -13.97
N ASP A 181 -9.92 4.06 -14.20
CA ASP A 181 -9.73 4.68 -15.53
C ASP A 181 -8.28 4.56 -16.02
N ASP A 182 -7.30 4.68 -15.12
CA ASP A 182 -5.88 4.50 -15.42
C ASP A 182 -5.59 3.04 -15.83
N ALA A 183 -6.20 2.06 -15.16
CA ALA A 183 -6.08 0.65 -15.52
C ALA A 183 -6.73 0.35 -16.88
N VAL A 184 -7.92 0.89 -17.15
CA VAL A 184 -8.59 0.80 -18.45
C VAL A 184 -7.70 1.39 -19.55
N ARG A 185 -7.13 2.57 -19.32
CA ARG A 185 -6.23 3.20 -20.31
C ARG A 185 -5.01 2.34 -20.63
N PHE A 186 -4.40 1.75 -19.60
CA PHE A 186 -3.26 0.84 -19.78
C PHE A 186 -3.65 -0.40 -20.59
N LEU A 187 -4.73 -1.09 -20.22
CA LEU A 187 -5.20 -2.29 -20.92
C LEU A 187 -5.55 -1.99 -22.39
N LEU A 188 -6.16 -0.83 -22.69
CA LEU A 188 -6.42 -0.40 -24.06
C LEU A 188 -5.11 -0.17 -24.84
N LYS A 189 -4.13 0.50 -24.22
CA LYS A 189 -2.83 0.78 -24.83
C LYS A 189 -2.06 -0.51 -25.17
N GLU A 190 -2.16 -1.53 -24.33
CA GLU A 190 -1.49 -2.82 -24.53
C GLU A 190 -2.30 -3.80 -25.39
N ASN A 191 -3.51 -3.43 -25.82
CA ASN A 191 -4.47 -4.31 -26.51
C ASN A 191 -4.81 -5.57 -25.69
N TRP A 192 -5.03 -5.41 -24.38
CA TRP A 192 -5.39 -6.50 -23.45
C TRP A 192 -6.87 -6.50 -23.07
N PHE A 193 -7.70 -5.73 -23.76
CA PHE A 193 -9.15 -5.91 -23.72
C PHE A 193 -9.52 -7.03 -24.68
N GLU A 194 -10.05 -8.13 -24.13
CA GLU A 194 -10.79 -9.15 -24.88
C GLU A 194 -12.24 -8.74 -25.10
#